data_AF-A0A1I2P609-F1
#
_entry.id   AF-A0A1I2P609-F1
#
_cell.length_a   1.000
_cell.length_b   1.000
_cell.length_c   1.000
_cell.angle_alpha   90.00
_cell.angle_beta   90.00
_cell.angle_gamma   90.00
#
_symmetry.space_group_name_H-M   'P 1'
#
loop_
_entity.id
_entity.type
_entity.pdbx_description
1 polymer ?
#
loop_
_entity_poly.entity_id
_entity_poly.type
_entity_poly.pdbx_seq_one_letter_code
_entity_poly.pdbx_strand_id
1 'polypeptide(L)'
;MEQLVTAGLAAGTLKFEQRIANGLNTEILIIAVGTPAGPDGRVGLSQINEVLSDIVAEAQAPLLIVIKSTVPPGFGVKLREWFLTRSTVRLDYLANPEFLK
;
A
#
# COMPACT_ATOMS: atom_id res chain seq x y z
N MET A 1 -2.12 18.23 -13.82
CA MET A 1 -2.00 16.79 -13.54
C MET A 1 -1.68 16.01 -14.81
N GLU A 2 -2.49 16.14 -15.88
CA GLU A 2 -2.28 15.42 -17.14
C GLU A 2 -0.87 15.59 -17.73
N GLN A 3 -0.33 16.82 -17.73
CA GLN A 3 1.03 17.07 -18.23
C GLN A 3 2.12 16.27 -17.48
N LEU A 4 1.99 16.10 -16.15
CA LEU A 4 2.95 15.34 -15.34
C LEU A 4 2.85 13.84 -15.64
N VAL A 5 1.62 13.33 -15.81
CA VAL A 5 1.37 11.93 -16.15
C VAL A 5 1.96 11.64 -17.53
N THR A 6 1.67 12.47 -18.54
CA THR A 6 2.19 12.31 -19.89
C THR A 6 3.72 12.38 -19.93
N ALA A 7 4.32 13.32 -19.19
CA ALA A 7 5.77 13.44 -19.10
C ALA A 7 6.42 12.19 -18.45
N GLY A 8 5.84 11.69 -17.36
CA GLY A 8 6.34 10.49 -16.68
C GLY A 8 6.23 9.22 -17.53
N LEU A 9 5.13 9.08 -18.28
CA LEU A 9 4.94 7.97 -19.22
C LEU A 9 5.95 8.05 -20.38
N ALA A 10 6.14 9.23 -20.97
CA ALA A 10 7.10 9.43 -22.05
C ALA A 10 8.56 9.22 -21.61
N ALA A 11 8.89 9.60 -20.37
CA ALA A 11 10.22 9.40 -19.78
C ALA A 11 10.47 7.97 -19.28
N GLY A 12 9.44 7.10 -19.24
CA GLY A 12 9.55 5.75 -18.69
C GLY A 12 9.69 5.69 -17.16
N THR A 13 9.51 6.81 -16.46
CA THR A 13 9.60 6.90 -14.99
C THR A 13 8.26 6.64 -14.31
N LEU A 14 7.17 6.56 -15.07
CA LEU A 14 5.83 6.18 -14.61
C LEU A 14 5.32 5.03 -15.46
N LYS A 15 4.75 4.02 -14.81
CA LYS A 15 4.08 2.89 -15.45
C LYS A 15 2.81 2.55 -14.69
N PHE A 16 1.76 2.18 -15.41
CA PHE A 16 0.53 1.65 -14.82
C PHE A 16 0.47 0.13 -15.01
N GLU A 17 0.08 -0.55 -13.95
CA GLU A 17 -0.04 -2.01 -13.89
C GLU A 17 -1.34 -2.36 -13.17
N GLN A 18 -1.94 -3.50 -13.53
CA GLN A 18 -3.15 -4.00 -12.88
C GLN A 18 -2.86 -5.06 -11.82
N ARG A 19 -1.66 -5.65 -11.84
CA ARG A 19 -1.24 -6.71 -10.91
C ARG A 19 -0.14 -6.21 -10.01
N ILE A 20 -0.32 -6.38 -8.70
CA ILE A 20 0.66 -5.96 -7.71
C ILE A 20 2.01 -6.67 -7.88
N ALA A 21 2.00 -7.95 -8.27
CA ALA A 21 3.20 -8.74 -8.63
C ALA A 21 4.21 -7.96 -9.48
N ASN A 22 3.72 -7.18 -10.45
CA ASN A 22 4.55 -6.45 -11.40
C ASN A 22 5.31 -5.27 -10.75
N GLY A 23 4.89 -4.83 -9.56
CA GLY A 23 5.49 -3.74 -8.79
C GLY A 23 6.19 -4.16 -7.50
N LEU A 24 6.21 -5.45 -7.15
CA LEU A 24 6.82 -5.91 -5.89
C LEU A 24 8.35 -5.96 -5.91
N ASN A 25 8.97 -5.88 -7.09
CA ASN A 25 10.42 -5.70 -7.21
C ASN A 25 10.80 -4.22 -7.00
N THR A 26 10.56 -3.72 -5.80
CA THR A 26 10.79 -2.34 -5.37
C THR A 26 11.28 -2.30 -3.93
N GLU A 27 11.90 -1.20 -3.51
CA GLU A 27 12.32 -0.99 -2.13
C GLU A 27 11.18 -0.44 -1.26
N ILE A 28 10.27 0.33 -1.88
CA ILE A 28 9.18 1.04 -1.20
C ILE A 28 7.87 0.80 -1.97
N LEU A 29 6.82 0.43 -1.24
CA LEU A 29 5.45 0.33 -1.75
C LEU A 29 4.54 1.25 -0.93
N ILE A 30 3.86 2.17 -1.60
CA ILE A 30 2.93 3.11 -0.99
C ILE A 30 1.49 2.63 -1.23
N ILE A 31 0.76 2.33 -0.15
CA ILE A 31 -0.67 2.00 -0.22
C ILE A 31 -1.48 3.29 -0.09
N ALA A 32 -2.17 3.64 -1.17
CA ALA A 32 -3.01 4.85 -1.29
C ALA A 32 -4.43 4.52 -1.75
N VAL A 33 -4.93 3.33 -1.40
CA VAL A 33 -6.31 2.90 -1.69
C VAL A 33 -7.33 3.65 -0.83
N GLY A 34 -8.60 3.57 -1.23
CA GLY A 34 -9.69 4.16 -0.45
C GLY A 34 -9.96 3.38 0.83
N THR A 35 -10.42 4.11 1.85
CA THR A 35 -10.89 3.53 3.12
C THR A 35 -12.32 4.02 3.40
N PRO A 36 -13.27 3.67 2.51
CA PRO A 36 -14.65 4.12 2.67
C PRO A 36 -15.21 3.66 4.02
N ALA A 37 -16.06 4.48 4.63
CA ALA A 37 -16.67 4.11 5.89
C ALA A 37 -17.55 2.87 5.74
N GLY A 38 -17.50 1.97 6.72
CA GLY A 38 -18.39 0.83 6.82
C GLY A 38 -19.81 1.23 7.24
N PRO A 39 -20.74 0.25 7.31
CA PRO A 39 -22.13 0.49 7.71
C PRO A 39 -22.29 1.15 9.10
N ASP A 40 -21.29 0.98 9.97
CA ASP A 40 -21.23 1.54 11.32
C ASP A 40 -20.49 2.90 11.39
N GLY A 41 -20.13 3.47 10.24
CA GLY A 41 -19.42 4.75 10.13
C GLY A 41 -17.92 4.68 10.43
N ARG A 42 -17.37 3.50 10.76
CA ARG A 42 -15.94 3.33 11.00
C ARG A 42 -15.16 3.23 9.70
N VAL A 43 -13.89 3.60 9.72
CA VAL A 43 -12.98 3.47 8.58
C VAL A 43 -12.94 2.01 8.11
N GLY A 44 -13.32 1.77 6.85
CA GLY A 44 -13.24 0.45 6.23
C GLY A 44 -11.81 0.09 5.86
N LEU A 45 -11.39 -1.12 6.21
CA LEU A 45 -10.03 -1.63 5.99
C LEU A 45 -9.95 -2.72 4.92
N SER A 46 -11.05 -3.06 4.26
CA SER A 46 -11.09 -4.18 3.30
C SER A 46 -10.06 -4.04 2.18
N GLN A 47 -10.03 -2.89 1.50
CA GLN A 47 -9.09 -2.64 0.40
C GLN A 47 -7.63 -2.72 0.86
N ILE A 48 -7.31 -2.17 2.05
CA ILE A 48 -5.95 -2.26 2.61
C ILE A 48 -5.60 -3.71 2.95
N ASN A 49 -6.53 -4.45 3.56
CA ASN A 49 -6.30 -5.85 3.93
C ASN A 49 -6.11 -6.75 2.70
N GLU A 50 -6.82 -6.49 1.61
CA GLU A 50 -6.63 -7.16 0.31
C GLU A 50 -5.21 -6.91 -0.21
N VAL A 51 -4.79 -5.65 -0.31
CA VAL A 51 -3.43 -5.30 -0.76
C VAL A 51 -2.35 -5.93 0.14
N LEU A 52 -2.52 -5.88 1.47
CA LEU A 52 -1.57 -6.49 2.41
C LEU A 52 -1.50 -8.01 2.27
N SER A 53 -2.63 -8.67 1.99
CA SER A 53 -2.67 -10.11 1.75
C SER A 53 -1.87 -10.48 0.51
N ASP A 54 -2.05 -9.73 -0.58
CA ASP A 54 -1.32 -9.96 -1.83
C ASP A 54 0.18 -9.72 -1.66
N ILE A 55 0.57 -8.64 -0.96
CA ILE A 55 2.00 -8.36 -0.66
C ILE A 55 2.61 -9.51 0.13
N VAL A 56 1.95 -9.98 1.19
CA VAL A 56 2.50 -11.08 2.02
C VAL A 56 2.62 -12.38 1.23
N ALA A 57 1.69 -12.65 0.31
CA ALA A 57 1.69 -13.86 -0.50
C ALA A 57 2.73 -13.84 -1.63
N GLU A 58 2.98 -12.67 -2.23
CA GLU A 58 3.77 -12.57 -3.46
C GLU A 58 5.18 -11.98 -3.27
N ALA A 59 5.45 -11.24 -2.18
CA ALA A 59 6.75 -10.58 -1.97
C ALA A 59 7.90 -11.60 -1.86
N GLN A 60 8.95 -11.38 -2.66
CA GLN A 60 10.14 -12.25 -2.74
C GLN A 60 11.42 -11.56 -2.21
N ALA A 61 11.34 -10.29 -1.83
CA ALA A 61 12.48 -9.50 -1.34
C ALA A 61 12.02 -8.57 -0.20
N PRO A 62 12.95 -8.06 0.62
CA PRO A 62 12.62 -7.08 1.65
C PRO A 62 11.93 -5.84 1.09
N LEU A 63 10.88 -5.37 1.77
CA LEU A 63 10.04 -4.27 1.28
C LEU A 63 9.59 -3.36 2.43
N LEU A 64 9.67 -2.04 2.23
CA LEU A 64 9.06 -1.06 3.12
C LEU A 64 7.65 -0.71 2.64
N ILE A 65 6.66 -1.05 3.46
CA ILE A 65 5.25 -0.73 3.23
C ILE A 65 4.91 0.60 3.88
N VAL A 66 4.50 1.57 3.06
CA VAL A 66 4.10 2.90 3.51
C VAL A 66 2.59 3.03 3.38
N ILE A 67 1.88 3.18 4.50
CA ILE A 67 0.45 3.44 4.49
C ILE A 67 0.22 4.94 4.36
N LYS A 68 -0.30 5.35 3.20
CA LYS A 68 -0.76 6.71 2.92
C LYS A 68 -2.27 6.87 3.16
N SER A 69 -3.03 5.81 2.90
CA SER A 69 -4.47 5.73 3.18
C SER A 69 -4.81 6.08 4.63
N THR A 70 -5.97 6.70 4.85
CA THR A 70 -6.47 7.04 6.19
C THR A 70 -6.81 5.79 6.98
N VAL A 71 -6.11 5.53 8.06
CA VAL A 71 -6.31 4.36 8.94
C VAL A 71 -6.56 4.78 10.38
N PRO A 72 -7.29 3.98 11.18
CA PRO A 72 -7.49 4.30 12.58
C PRO A 72 -6.16 4.23 13.36
N PRO A 73 -6.03 4.99 14.45
CA PRO A 73 -4.89 4.86 15.36
C PRO A 73 -4.67 3.42 15.82
N GLY A 74 -3.42 3.01 15.95
CA GLY A 74 -3.04 1.65 16.33
C GLY A 74 -3.12 0.61 15.21
N PHE A 75 -3.52 1.00 13.98
CA PHE A 75 -3.55 0.07 12.84
C PHE A 75 -2.20 -0.58 12.56
N GLY A 76 -1.08 0.14 12.74
CA GLY A 76 0.26 -0.42 12.53
C GLY A 76 0.58 -1.65 13.40
N VAL A 77 0.07 -1.70 14.63
CA VAL A 77 0.22 -2.86 15.53
C VAL A 77 -0.51 -4.07 14.95
N LYS A 78 -1.78 -3.86 14.58
CA LYS A 78 -2.64 -4.89 13.96
C LYS A 78 -2.07 -5.39 12.63
N LEU A 79 -1.59 -4.47 11.79
CA LEU A 79 -0.96 -4.78 10.51
C LEU A 79 0.26 -5.69 10.70
N ARG A 80 1.12 -5.39 11.68
CA ARG A 80 2.30 -6.21 11.97
C ARG A 80 1.90 -7.60 12.43
N GLU A 81 0.95 -7.71 13.35
CA GLU A 81 0.47 -8.97 13.90
C GLU A 81 -0.25 -9.82 12.86
N TRP A 82 -1.13 -9.23 12.05
CA TRP A 82 -1.99 -9.98 11.12
C TRP A 82 -1.30 -10.35 9.81
N PHE A 83 -0.31 -9.58 9.37
CA PHE A 83 0.30 -9.70 8.05
C PHE A 83 1.82 -9.90 8.11
N LEU A 84 2.57 -8.92 8.62
CA LEU A 84 4.03 -8.89 8.41
C LEU A 84 4.75 -10.07 9.06
N THR A 85 4.29 -10.52 10.23
CA THR A 85 4.87 -11.70 10.92
C THR A 85 4.68 -13.01 10.17
N ARG A 86 3.80 -13.05 9.15
CA ARG A 86 3.50 -14.23 8.35
C ARG A 86 4.28 -14.28 7.04
N SER A 87 4.98 -13.20 6.68
CA SER A 87 5.78 -13.17 5.46
C SER A 87 7.08 -13.96 5.63
N THR A 88 7.53 -14.60 4.54
CA THR A 88 8.82 -15.28 4.46
C THR A 88 9.98 -14.30 4.28
N VAL A 89 9.69 -13.06 3.91
CA VAL A 89 10.66 -11.99 3.71
C VAL A 89 10.45 -10.87 4.73
N ARG A 90 11.46 -10.04 4.92
CA ARG A 90 11.37 -8.90 5.83
C ARG A 90 10.44 -7.84 5.24
N LEU A 91 9.32 -7.60 5.90
CA LEU A 91 8.43 -6.49 5.60
C LEU A 91 8.46 -5.48 6.75
N ASP A 92 8.76 -4.23 6.44
CA ASP A 92 8.72 -3.10 7.38
C ASP A 92 7.50 -2.22 7.11
N TYR A 93 7.09 -1.44 8.11
CA TYR A 93 5.91 -0.59 8.04
C TYR A 93 6.21 0.85 8.46
N LEU A 94 5.63 1.81 7.73
CA LEU A 94 5.63 3.23 8.08
C LEU A 94 4.26 3.86 7.76
N ALA A 95 3.76 4.72 8.65
CA ALA A 95 2.61 5.57 8.38
C ALA A 95 3.08 6.90 7.77
N ASN A 96 2.55 7.27 6.59
CA ASN A 96 2.81 8.55 5.95
C ASN A 96 1.49 9.17 5.45
N PRO A 97 0.67 9.72 6.36
CA PRO A 97 -0.64 10.26 6.01
C PRO A 97 -0.54 11.39 4.99
N GLU A 98 -1.62 11.62 4.28
CA GLU A 98 -1.72 12.66 3.26
C GLU A 98 -2.68 13.77 3.67
N PHE A 99 -2.43 14.98 3.16
CA PHE A 99 -3.18 16.19 3.50
C PHE A 99 -3.47 17.04 2.25
N LEU A 100 -3.49 16.41 1.07
CA LEU A 100 -3.78 17.07 -0.20
C LEU A 100 -5.27 17.47 -0.24
N LYS A 101 -5.58 18.55 -0.97
CA LYS A 101 -6.94 19.05 -1.20
C LYS A 101 -7.27 19.04 -2.67
#